data_AF-A0AAW8FGT5-F1
#
_entry.id   AF-A0AAW8FGT5-F1
#
_cell.length_a   1.000
_cell.length_b   1.000
_cell.length_c   1.000
_cell.angle_alpha   90.00
_cell.angle_beta   90.00
_cell.angle_gamma   90.00
#
_symmetry.space_group_name_H-M   'P 1'
#
loop_
_entity.id
_entity.type
_entity.pdbx_description
1 polymer ?
#
loop_
_entity_poly.entity_id
_entity_poly.type
_entity_poly.pdbx_seq_one_letter_code
_entity_poly.pdbx_strand_id
1 'polypeptide(L)'
;MRLRLTEFRPRTGPREHRVVQPRHTLRHTSLTAPEPIGLLLGDHDGLNRLAGLFSFAACSRHTIVHVPLRDGIPPDEGWGERVDLVLAHHSYGLRPSKWPELRRTLKAGTPLSVRTDEARTHKDADAWRQRHTRADFRDELRHATHARTFFLFGSRDAFARAAVNFAYAAGWGPRQKGVGEGRSAMVTGIWLKDQPGGGHPREVLICFKPYPPYAHFKRPGG
;
A
#
# COMPACT_ATOMS: atom_id res chain seq x y z
N MET A 1 7.61 7.78 -11.79
CA MET A 1 8.69 7.12 -11.00
C MET A 1 9.14 5.81 -11.67
N ARG A 2 10.34 5.28 -11.38
CA ARG A 2 10.79 3.94 -11.80
C ARG A 2 10.90 3.00 -10.58
N LEU A 3 10.13 1.92 -10.59
CA LEU A 3 10.17 0.88 -9.57
C LEU A 3 11.21 -0.19 -9.93
N ARG A 4 11.90 -0.69 -8.91
CA ARG A 4 12.73 -1.89 -8.96
C ARG A 4 12.01 -2.99 -8.20
N LEU A 5 11.55 -3.99 -8.92
CA LEU A 5 10.75 -5.09 -8.42
C LEU A 5 11.46 -6.43 -8.63
N THR A 6 10.99 -7.44 -7.94
CA THR A 6 11.29 -8.84 -8.22
C THR A 6 9.98 -9.51 -8.64
N GLU A 7 9.96 -10.10 -9.84
CA GLU A 7 8.82 -10.87 -10.36
C GLU A 7 9.01 -12.35 -10.02
N PHE A 8 7.91 -12.99 -9.61
CA PHE A 8 7.82 -14.42 -9.38
C PHE A 8 6.66 -14.99 -10.20
N ARG A 9 6.85 -16.19 -10.74
CA ARG A 9 5.82 -16.94 -11.47
C ARG A 9 5.53 -18.30 -10.83
N PRO A 10 5.09 -18.36 -9.56
CA PRO A 10 4.75 -19.62 -8.94
C PRO A 10 3.51 -20.25 -9.58
N ARG A 11 3.47 -21.58 -9.58
CA ARG A 11 2.29 -22.35 -9.96
C ARG A 11 1.63 -22.96 -8.73
N THR A 12 0.31 -22.87 -8.67
CA THR A 12 -0.51 -23.52 -7.64
C THR A 12 -1.57 -24.37 -8.37
N GLY A 13 -1.37 -25.69 -8.38
CA GLY A 13 -2.15 -26.59 -9.25
C GLY A 13 -2.00 -26.19 -10.74
N PRO A 14 -3.10 -26.06 -11.50
CA PRO A 14 -3.05 -25.71 -12.92
C PRO A 14 -2.80 -24.21 -13.20
N ARG A 15 -2.84 -23.35 -12.17
CA ARG A 15 -2.79 -21.90 -12.34
C ARG A 15 -1.38 -21.35 -12.08
N GLU A 16 -0.86 -20.61 -13.06
CA GLU A 16 0.31 -19.76 -12.88
C GLU A 16 -0.11 -18.40 -12.32
N HIS A 17 0.60 -17.93 -11.31
CA HIS A 17 0.38 -16.63 -10.70
C HIS A 17 1.53 -15.70 -11.03
N ARG A 18 1.24 -14.44 -11.33
CA ARG A 18 2.24 -13.38 -11.39
C ARG A 18 2.24 -12.62 -10.08
N VAL A 19 3.32 -12.74 -9.32
CA VAL A 19 3.52 -12.01 -8.06
C VAL A 19 4.72 -11.08 -8.23
N VAL A 20 4.61 -9.83 -7.79
CA VAL A 20 5.75 -8.92 -7.73
C VAL A 20 5.97 -8.42 -6.31
N GLN A 21 7.23 -8.17 -5.97
CA GLN A 21 7.64 -7.56 -4.72
C GLN A 21 8.57 -6.38 -4.97
N PRO A 22 8.65 -5.38 -4.07
CA PRO A 22 9.77 -4.45 -4.05
C PRO A 22 11.09 -5.22 -3.99
N ARG A 23 12.06 -4.87 -4.83
CA ARG A 23 13.38 -5.53 -4.82
C ARG A 23 14.13 -5.29 -3.51
N HIS A 24 13.89 -4.15 -2.89
CA HIS A 24 14.45 -3.78 -1.60
C HIS A 24 13.30 -3.55 -0.62
N THR A 25 13.44 -4.08 0.59
CA THR A 25 12.51 -3.86 1.70
C THR A 25 12.31 -2.37 1.92
N LEU A 26 11.06 -1.96 2.14
CA LEU A 26 10.74 -0.60 2.58
C LEU A 26 11.05 -0.53 4.09
N ARG A 27 12.32 -0.25 4.41
CA ARG A 27 12.87 -0.42 5.75
C ARG A 27 12.18 0.44 6.81
N HIS A 28 11.79 1.66 6.46
CA HIS A 28 11.11 2.60 7.37
C HIS A 28 9.63 2.71 7.02
N THR A 29 9.00 1.57 6.73
CA THR A 29 7.57 1.52 6.44
C THR A 29 6.96 0.32 7.15
N SER A 30 5.89 0.57 7.88
CA SER A 30 5.15 -0.47 8.59
C SER A 30 3.66 -0.28 8.40
N LEU A 31 2.95 -1.39 8.37
CA LEU A 31 1.50 -1.43 8.36
C LEU A 31 1.04 -2.31 9.52
N THR A 32 0.07 -1.81 10.29
CA THR A 32 -0.65 -2.61 11.27
C THR A 32 -2.08 -2.82 10.78
N ALA A 33 -2.59 -4.04 10.99
CA ALA A 33 -3.93 -4.39 10.50
C ALA A 33 -5.01 -3.57 11.20
N PRO A 34 -6.11 -3.23 10.50
CA PRO A 34 -7.17 -2.41 11.08
C PRO A 34 -8.01 -3.17 12.11
N GLU A 35 -8.04 -2.64 13.34
CA GLU A 35 -9.00 -3.03 14.40
C GLU A 35 -9.22 -1.89 15.42
N PRO A 36 -10.18 -0.95 15.21
CA PRO A 36 -10.97 -0.67 14.00
C PRO A 36 -10.20 0.13 12.93
N ILE A 37 -9.10 0.76 13.31
CA ILE A 37 -8.28 1.64 12.45
C ILE A 37 -6.90 1.01 12.27
N GLY A 38 -6.47 0.89 11.01
CA GLY A 38 -5.12 0.46 10.66
C GLY A 38 -4.19 1.64 10.61
N LEU A 39 -2.92 1.42 10.91
CA LEU A 39 -1.90 2.47 10.88
C LEU A 39 -0.81 2.11 9.88
N LEU A 40 -0.59 2.99 8.91
CA LEU A 40 0.55 2.95 8.02
C LEU A 40 1.49 4.09 8.36
N LEU A 41 2.69 3.74 8.83
CA LEU A 41 3.77 4.67 9.08
C LEU A 41 4.80 4.51 7.97
N GLY A 42 5.24 5.62 7.39
CA GLY A 42 6.29 5.62 6.38
C GLY A 42 7.07 6.92 6.33
N ASP A 43 8.33 6.82 5.95
CA ASP A 43 9.13 7.98 5.55
C ASP A 43 8.85 8.39 4.10
N HIS A 44 9.59 9.40 3.62
CA HIS A 44 9.41 9.89 2.25
C HIS A 44 9.66 8.81 1.18
N ASP A 45 10.71 7.99 1.32
CA ASP A 45 11.04 6.94 0.34
C ASP A 45 10.00 5.82 0.37
N GLY A 46 9.62 5.36 1.56
CA GLY A 46 8.63 4.32 1.78
C GLY A 46 7.26 4.68 1.23
N LEU A 47 6.75 5.87 1.54
CA LEU A 47 5.47 6.36 1.04
C LEU A 47 5.49 6.58 -0.48
N ASN A 48 6.58 7.12 -1.05
CA ASN A 48 6.70 7.24 -2.51
C ASN A 48 6.72 5.87 -3.21
N ARG A 49 7.42 4.88 -2.65
CA ARG A 49 7.42 3.52 -3.19
C ARG A 49 6.05 2.88 -3.12
N LEU A 50 5.32 3.04 -2.01
CA LEU A 50 3.94 2.62 -1.90
C LEU A 50 3.05 3.30 -2.96
N ALA A 51 3.19 4.62 -3.16
CA ALA A 51 2.47 5.32 -4.23
C ALA A 51 2.70 4.66 -5.59
N GLY A 52 3.95 4.30 -5.91
CA GLY A 52 4.26 3.57 -7.13
C GLY A 52 3.68 2.17 -7.20
N LEU A 53 3.74 1.40 -6.10
CA LEU A 53 3.23 0.03 -6.04
C LEU A 53 1.71 0.00 -6.24
N PHE A 54 0.99 0.97 -5.68
CA PHE A 54 -0.45 1.16 -5.91
C PHE A 54 -0.74 1.60 -7.35
N SER A 55 0.04 2.55 -7.90
CA SER A 55 -0.07 2.95 -9.32
C SER A 55 0.18 1.77 -10.28
N PHE A 56 1.13 0.91 -9.95
CA PHE A 56 1.40 -0.32 -10.71
C PHE A 56 0.24 -1.32 -10.60
N ALA A 57 -0.30 -1.54 -9.40
CA ALA A 57 -1.46 -2.41 -9.18
C ALA A 57 -2.69 -1.92 -9.97
N ALA A 58 -2.90 -0.60 -10.03
CA ALA A 58 -3.97 0.02 -10.83
C ALA A 58 -3.88 -0.36 -12.32
N CYS A 59 -2.66 -0.51 -12.84
CA CYS A 59 -2.42 -0.79 -14.26
C CYS A 59 -2.22 -2.29 -14.55
N SER A 60 -2.23 -3.16 -13.53
CA SER A 60 -1.84 -4.56 -13.68
C SER A 60 -2.86 -5.53 -13.08
N ARG A 61 -4.01 -5.64 -13.76
CA ARG A 61 -5.16 -6.44 -13.29
C ARG A 61 -4.88 -7.92 -13.02
N HIS A 62 -3.83 -8.49 -13.64
CA HIS A 62 -3.48 -9.90 -13.53
C HIS A 62 -2.26 -10.17 -12.63
N THR A 63 -1.89 -9.19 -11.80
CA THR A 63 -0.69 -9.27 -10.94
C THR A 63 -1.06 -9.09 -9.49
N ILE A 64 -0.43 -9.89 -8.63
CA ILE A 64 -0.44 -9.71 -7.18
C ILE A 64 0.79 -8.88 -6.80
N VAL A 65 0.60 -7.76 -6.11
CA VAL A 65 1.70 -6.98 -5.53
C VAL A 65 1.81 -7.34 -4.06
N HIS A 66 2.93 -7.94 -3.66
CA HIS A 66 3.21 -8.28 -2.27
C HIS A 66 4.30 -7.34 -1.72
N VAL A 67 4.00 -6.66 -0.62
CA VAL A 67 4.91 -5.74 0.06
C VAL A 67 5.21 -6.33 1.45
N PRO A 68 6.40 -6.92 1.65
CA PRO A 68 6.77 -7.51 2.94
C PRO A 68 7.15 -6.40 3.94
N LEU A 69 6.15 -5.88 4.67
CA LEU A 69 6.32 -4.73 5.58
C LEU A 69 6.66 -5.16 7.01
N ARG A 70 6.39 -6.42 7.37
CA ARG A 70 6.64 -6.92 8.73
C ARG A 70 8.12 -6.99 9.10
N ASP A 71 8.99 -7.12 8.10
CA ASP A 71 10.44 -7.30 8.27
C ASP A 71 11.20 -5.95 8.22
N GLY A 72 10.47 -4.84 8.10
CA GLY A 72 11.03 -3.49 8.24
C GLY A 72 11.51 -3.21 9.68
N ILE A 73 12.24 -2.11 9.83
CA ILE A 73 12.66 -1.59 11.13
C ILE A 73 11.37 -1.22 11.89
N PRO A 74 11.15 -1.76 13.11
CA PRO A 74 9.99 -1.39 13.90
C PRO A 74 10.00 0.13 14.16
N PRO A 75 8.88 0.83 13.93
CA PRO A 75 8.76 2.20 14.37
C PRO A 75 8.80 2.28 15.90
N ASP A 76 9.25 3.41 16.42
CA ASP A 76 9.21 3.79 17.84
C ASP A 76 7.80 4.27 18.28
N GLU A 77 6.89 4.46 17.33
CA GLU A 77 5.50 4.86 17.52
C GLU A 77 4.54 3.90 16.80
N GLY A 78 3.28 3.88 17.23
CA GLY A 78 2.22 3.08 16.62
C GLY A 78 1.72 1.93 17.51
N TRP A 79 0.71 1.22 17.03
CA TRP A 79 0.04 0.16 17.79
C TRP A 79 -0.38 -0.99 16.88
N GLY A 80 -0.63 -2.15 17.50
CA GLY A 80 -1.16 -3.33 16.83
C GLY A 80 -0.10 -4.20 16.18
N GLU A 81 -0.55 -5.33 15.64
CA GLU A 81 0.33 -6.31 15.01
C GLU A 81 0.74 -5.87 13.60
N ARG A 82 2.04 -5.90 13.31
CA ARG A 82 2.59 -5.62 11.97
C ARG A 82 2.25 -6.74 11.00
N VAL A 83 1.81 -6.35 9.80
CA VAL A 83 1.37 -7.25 8.73
C VAL A 83 2.04 -6.91 7.40
N ASP A 84 2.14 -7.92 6.53
CA ASP A 84 2.46 -7.70 5.12
C ASP A 84 1.28 -7.05 4.40
N LEU A 85 1.53 -6.39 3.27
CA LEU A 85 0.48 -5.84 2.41
C LEU A 85 0.43 -6.61 1.09
N VAL A 86 -0.78 -6.98 0.67
CA VAL A 86 -1.04 -7.56 -0.66
C VAL A 86 -2.07 -6.73 -1.40
N LEU A 87 -1.74 -6.30 -2.61
CA LEU A 87 -2.66 -5.66 -3.54
C LEU A 87 -3.00 -6.64 -4.66
N ALA A 88 -4.28 -6.83 -4.94
CA ALA A 88 -4.72 -7.58 -6.10
C ALA A 88 -5.96 -6.92 -6.70
N HIS A 89 -6.06 -6.93 -8.03
CA HIS A 89 -7.29 -6.46 -8.66
C HIS A 89 -8.48 -7.33 -8.22
N HIS A 90 -9.62 -6.71 -7.94
CA HIS A 90 -10.81 -7.44 -7.45
C HIS A 90 -11.25 -8.58 -8.38
N SER A 91 -11.09 -8.43 -9.70
CA SER A 91 -11.38 -9.50 -10.67
C SER A 91 -10.34 -10.63 -10.75
N TYR A 92 -9.17 -10.50 -10.11
CA TYR A 92 -8.13 -11.53 -10.12
C TYR A 92 -8.56 -12.80 -9.35
N GLY A 93 -9.43 -12.64 -8.36
CA GLY A 93 -9.97 -13.75 -7.56
C GLY A 93 -8.95 -14.42 -6.63
N LEU A 94 -7.98 -13.66 -6.10
CA LEU A 94 -7.06 -14.18 -5.08
C LEU A 94 -7.84 -14.42 -3.78
N ARG A 95 -7.78 -15.65 -3.26
CA ARG A 95 -8.38 -16.01 -1.98
C ARG A 95 -7.33 -15.83 -0.86
N PRO A 96 -7.60 -15.02 0.19
CA PRO A 96 -6.65 -14.84 1.30
C PRO A 96 -6.18 -16.15 1.93
N SER A 97 -7.06 -17.16 2.05
CA SER A 97 -6.71 -18.49 2.60
C SER A 97 -5.69 -19.27 1.78
N LYS A 98 -5.51 -18.96 0.49
CA LYS A 98 -4.49 -19.57 -0.38
C LYS A 98 -3.16 -18.83 -0.35
N TRP A 99 -3.12 -17.66 0.28
CA TRP A 99 -1.92 -16.85 0.36
C TRP A 99 -0.74 -17.53 1.06
N PRO A 100 -0.88 -18.24 2.19
CA PRO A 100 0.27 -18.86 2.84
C PRO A 100 0.97 -19.90 1.95
N GLU A 101 0.19 -20.68 1.19
CA GLU A 101 0.68 -21.65 0.20
C GLU A 101 1.46 -20.91 -0.91
N LEU A 102 0.85 -19.90 -1.52
CA LEU A 102 1.45 -19.10 -2.57
C LEU A 102 2.71 -18.34 -2.10
N ARG A 103 2.69 -17.77 -0.89
CA ARG A 103 3.82 -16.98 -0.36
C ARG A 103 5.07 -17.85 -0.15
N ARG A 104 4.91 -19.12 0.24
CA ARG A 104 6.04 -20.05 0.47
C ARG A 104 6.80 -20.43 -0.81
N THR A 105 6.18 -20.27 -1.98
CA THR A 105 6.81 -20.60 -3.27
C THR A 105 7.60 -19.44 -3.88
N LEU A 106 7.55 -18.23 -3.28
CA LEU A 106 8.27 -17.04 -3.72
C LEU A 106 9.76 -17.10 -3.35
N LYS A 107 10.51 -18.03 -3.95
CA LYS A 107 11.92 -18.27 -3.63
C LYS A 107 12.89 -17.70 -4.69
N ALA A 108 12.65 -18.02 -5.95
CA ALA A 108 13.48 -17.60 -7.07
C ALA A 108 12.71 -16.62 -7.95
N GLY A 109 13.06 -15.34 -7.85
CA GLY A 109 12.43 -14.27 -8.61
C GLY A 109 13.39 -13.61 -9.59
N THR A 110 12.84 -13.06 -10.67
CA THR A 110 13.60 -12.34 -11.69
C THR A 110 13.50 -10.83 -11.47
N PRO A 111 14.60 -10.06 -11.56
CA PRO A 111 14.56 -8.61 -11.48
C PRO A 111 13.65 -8.01 -12.57
N LEU A 112 12.80 -7.07 -12.17
CA LEU A 112 11.89 -6.35 -13.04
C LEU A 112 12.02 -4.84 -12.79
N SER A 113 12.03 -4.03 -13.85
CA SER A 113 11.93 -2.59 -13.71
C SER A 113 10.69 -2.08 -14.42
N VAL A 114 9.89 -1.28 -13.72
CA VAL A 114 8.63 -0.74 -14.25
C VAL A 114 8.62 0.76 -14.09
N ARG A 115 8.13 1.48 -15.09
CA ARG A 115 7.84 2.91 -14.99
C ARG A 115 6.37 3.09 -14.63
N THR A 116 6.11 3.90 -13.61
CA THR A 116 4.75 4.36 -13.30
C THR A 116 4.43 5.60 -14.13
N ASP A 117 3.16 5.75 -14.46
CA ASP A 117 2.63 6.90 -15.20
C ASP A 117 1.82 7.75 -14.23
N GLU A 118 2.45 8.81 -13.72
CA GLU A 118 1.88 9.68 -12.70
C GLU A 118 0.70 10.49 -13.26
N ALA A 119 0.79 10.98 -14.49
CA ALA A 119 -0.30 11.72 -15.13
C ALA A 119 -1.55 10.85 -15.30
N ARG A 120 -1.38 9.60 -15.77
CA ARG A 120 -2.49 8.64 -15.83
C ARG A 120 -3.04 8.32 -14.44
N THR A 121 -2.16 8.11 -13.47
CA THR A 121 -2.58 7.82 -12.08
C THR A 121 -3.42 8.95 -11.50
N HIS A 122 -3.04 10.20 -11.72
CA HIS A 122 -3.82 11.37 -11.30
C HIS A 122 -5.16 11.44 -12.00
N LYS A 123 -5.20 11.27 -13.33
CA LYS A 123 -6.44 11.26 -14.10
C LYS A 123 -7.43 10.21 -13.58
N ASP A 124 -6.96 8.99 -13.31
CA ASP A 124 -7.79 7.90 -12.79
C ASP A 124 -8.28 8.16 -11.36
N ALA A 125 -7.43 8.74 -10.51
CA ALA A 125 -7.81 9.15 -9.16
C ALA A 125 -8.85 10.28 -9.16
N ASP A 126 -8.79 11.22 -10.10
CA ASP A 126 -9.77 12.28 -10.25
C ASP A 126 -11.09 11.75 -10.80
N ALA A 127 -11.04 10.80 -11.75
CA ALA A 127 -12.23 10.11 -12.23
C ALA A 127 -12.93 9.34 -11.10
N TRP A 128 -12.16 8.67 -10.22
CA TRP A 128 -12.68 8.07 -8.98
C TRP A 128 -13.39 9.11 -8.11
N ARG A 129 -12.72 10.25 -7.84
CA ARG A 129 -13.24 11.33 -6.99
C ARG A 129 -14.51 11.96 -7.57
N GLN A 130 -14.65 12.08 -8.87
CA GLN A 130 -15.88 12.60 -9.48
C GLN A 130 -17.08 11.65 -9.35
N ARG A 131 -16.83 10.35 -9.16
CA ARG A 131 -17.88 9.33 -9.07
C ARG A 131 -18.20 8.90 -7.65
N HIS A 132 -17.30 9.09 -6.68
CA HIS A 132 -17.45 8.52 -5.33
C HIS A 132 -18.69 9.00 -4.56
N THR A 133 -19.24 10.18 -4.89
CA THR A 133 -20.46 10.71 -4.26
C THR A 133 -21.75 10.18 -4.89
N ARG A 134 -21.66 9.40 -5.97
CA ARG A 134 -22.84 8.86 -6.65
C ARG A 134 -23.41 7.68 -5.87
N ALA A 135 -24.73 7.58 -5.82
CA ALA A 135 -25.42 6.52 -5.06
C ALA A 135 -25.14 5.10 -5.58
N ASP A 136 -24.77 4.95 -6.85
CA ASP A 136 -24.43 3.69 -7.50
C ASP A 136 -22.93 3.35 -7.41
N PHE A 137 -22.14 4.14 -6.67
CA PHE A 137 -20.71 3.93 -6.56
C PHE A 137 -20.39 2.62 -5.84
N ARG A 138 -19.62 1.75 -6.51
CA ARG A 138 -19.19 0.43 -5.98
C ARG A 138 -17.69 0.23 -5.96
N ASP A 139 -16.93 1.25 -6.35
CA ASP A 139 -15.50 1.14 -6.61
C ASP A 139 -14.66 1.43 -5.36
N GLU A 140 -14.83 0.58 -4.37
CA GLU A 140 -14.23 0.68 -3.04
C GLU A 140 -13.13 -0.37 -2.85
N LEU A 141 -12.19 -0.08 -1.94
CA LEU A 141 -11.17 -1.05 -1.55
C LEU A 141 -11.75 -2.07 -0.57
N ARG A 142 -11.98 -3.28 -1.05
CA ARG A 142 -12.34 -4.40 -0.20
C ARG A 142 -11.10 -4.90 0.52
N HIS A 143 -11.25 -5.35 1.75
CA HIS A 143 -10.12 -5.79 2.56
C HIS A 143 -10.35 -7.14 3.22
N ALA A 144 -9.25 -7.79 3.58
CA ALA A 144 -9.23 -8.97 4.44
C ALA A 144 -7.91 -9.02 5.20
N THR A 145 -7.90 -9.65 6.38
CA THR A 145 -6.67 -9.95 7.10
C THR A 145 -6.57 -11.46 7.26
N HIS A 146 -5.46 -12.05 6.83
CA HIS A 146 -5.22 -13.48 6.99
C HIS A 146 -3.72 -13.78 7.05
N ALA A 147 -3.31 -14.67 7.95
CA ALA A 147 -1.91 -15.10 8.10
C ALA A 147 -0.90 -13.94 8.17
N ARG A 148 -1.22 -12.93 9.00
CA ARG A 148 -0.43 -11.70 9.20
C ARG A 148 -0.18 -10.92 7.90
N THR A 149 -1.17 -10.94 7.00
CA THR A 149 -1.17 -10.22 5.74
C THR A 149 -2.48 -9.47 5.62
N PHE A 150 -2.40 -8.18 5.34
CA PHE A 150 -3.53 -7.33 5.00
C PHE A 150 -3.67 -7.27 3.48
N PHE A 151 -4.86 -7.66 2.99
CA PHE A 151 -5.18 -7.70 1.58
C PHE A 151 -6.04 -6.51 1.23
N LEU A 152 -5.71 -5.85 0.13
CA LEU A 152 -6.55 -4.86 -0.53
C LEU A 152 -6.93 -5.36 -1.93
N PHE A 153 -8.23 -5.40 -2.17
CA PHE A 153 -8.82 -5.73 -3.46
C PHE A 153 -9.52 -4.50 -4.00
N GLY A 154 -9.00 -3.97 -5.11
CA GLY A 154 -9.51 -2.75 -5.72
C GLY A 154 -9.56 -2.84 -7.23
N SER A 155 -10.25 -1.89 -7.86
CA SER A 155 -10.13 -1.65 -9.29
C SER A 155 -8.89 -0.80 -9.60
N ARG A 156 -8.72 -0.48 -10.88
CA ARG A 156 -7.78 0.55 -11.35
C ARG A 156 -7.94 1.87 -10.59
N ASP A 157 -9.15 2.41 -10.55
CA ASP A 157 -9.38 3.78 -10.10
C ASP A 157 -9.26 3.87 -8.56
N ALA A 158 -9.69 2.82 -7.85
CA ALA A 158 -9.50 2.71 -6.39
C ALA A 158 -8.01 2.64 -6.00
N PHE A 159 -7.20 1.84 -6.72
CA PHE A 159 -5.76 1.81 -6.49
C PHE A 159 -5.05 3.10 -6.90
N ALA A 160 -5.49 3.76 -7.98
CA ALA A 160 -4.95 5.05 -8.39
C ALA A 160 -5.24 6.13 -7.33
N ARG A 161 -6.44 6.15 -6.75
CA ARG A 161 -6.79 7.05 -5.65
C ARG A 161 -5.88 6.85 -4.43
N ALA A 162 -5.66 5.60 -4.02
CA ALA A 162 -4.74 5.29 -2.93
C ALA A 162 -3.28 5.66 -3.25
N ALA A 163 -2.84 5.47 -4.51
CA ALA A 163 -1.52 5.92 -4.96
C ALA A 163 -1.31 7.42 -4.77
N VAL A 164 -2.31 8.24 -5.13
CA VAL A 164 -2.28 9.70 -4.93
C VAL A 164 -2.24 10.06 -3.44
N ASN A 165 -2.95 9.33 -2.57
CA ASN A 165 -2.87 9.55 -1.12
C ASN A 165 -1.46 9.30 -0.56
N PHE A 166 -0.79 8.23 -1.00
CA PHE A 166 0.60 7.97 -0.61
C PHE A 166 1.57 9.01 -1.14
N ALA A 167 1.43 9.43 -2.40
CA ALA A 167 2.27 10.49 -2.98
C ALA A 167 2.08 11.82 -2.24
N TYR A 168 0.83 12.15 -1.90
CA TYR A 168 0.52 13.32 -1.07
C TYR A 168 1.16 13.22 0.31
N ALA A 169 1.04 12.07 0.98
CA ALA A 169 1.67 11.85 2.28
C ALA A 169 3.21 11.95 2.22
N ALA A 170 3.84 11.42 1.17
CA ALA A 170 5.27 11.51 0.97
C ALA A 170 5.75 12.96 0.77
N GLY A 171 5.00 13.77 0.00
CA GLY A 171 5.35 15.16 -0.30
C GLY A 171 4.99 16.16 0.79
N TRP A 172 3.84 15.96 1.45
CA TRP A 172 3.31 16.88 2.46
C TRP A 172 3.69 16.51 3.89
N GLY A 173 3.88 15.21 4.18
CA GLY A 173 4.31 14.71 5.48
C GLY A 173 5.52 15.41 6.08
N PRO A 174 6.62 15.66 5.34
CA PRO A 174 7.78 16.43 5.80
C PRO A 174 7.48 17.84 6.35
N ARG A 175 6.33 18.41 5.97
CA ARG A 175 5.93 19.78 6.31
C ARG A 175 5.00 19.84 7.52
N GLN A 176 4.61 18.69 8.07
CA GLN A 176 3.75 18.62 9.23
C GLN A 176 4.46 19.08 10.51
N LYS A 177 3.68 19.62 11.44
CA LYS A 177 4.17 20.08 12.75
C LYS A 177 4.74 18.91 13.55
N GLY A 178 5.87 19.11 14.24
CA GLY A 178 6.50 18.10 15.10
C GLY A 178 7.34 17.04 14.36
N VAL A 179 7.24 16.94 13.02
CA VAL A 179 8.06 16.00 12.24
C VAL A 179 9.55 16.28 12.36
N GLY A 180 9.97 17.55 12.39
CA GLY A 180 11.39 17.90 12.61
C GLY A 180 11.94 17.46 13.97
N GLU A 181 11.06 17.22 14.95
CA GLU A 181 11.39 16.72 16.28
C GLU A 181 11.32 15.19 16.36
N GLY A 182 11.08 14.53 15.23
CA GLY A 182 10.97 13.07 15.14
C GLY A 182 9.57 12.52 15.33
N ARG A 183 8.52 13.33 15.58
CA ARG A 183 7.15 12.82 15.80
C ARG A 183 6.50 12.34 14.50
N SER A 184 5.63 11.33 14.56
CA SER A 184 4.75 11.02 13.43
C SER A 184 3.67 12.09 13.24
N ALA A 185 3.15 12.19 12.01
CA ALA A 185 2.02 13.05 11.68
C ALA A 185 1.04 12.33 10.76
N MET A 186 -0.24 12.29 11.14
CA MET A 186 -1.32 11.84 10.25
C MET A 186 -1.46 12.82 9.08
N VAL A 187 -1.39 12.31 7.85
CA VAL A 187 -1.46 13.15 6.64
C VAL A 187 -2.75 12.92 5.87
N THR A 188 -3.17 11.66 5.75
CA THR A 188 -4.39 11.27 5.02
C THR A 188 -4.79 9.85 5.43
N GLY A 189 -5.72 9.21 4.71
CA GLY A 189 -6.14 7.84 4.95
C GLY A 189 -6.65 7.13 3.71
N ILE A 190 -6.88 5.82 3.84
CA ILE A 190 -7.53 4.99 2.84
C ILE A 190 -8.82 4.45 3.45
N TRP A 191 -9.94 4.75 2.80
CA TRP A 191 -11.25 4.25 3.16
C TRP A 191 -11.42 2.83 2.63
N LEU A 192 -11.85 1.92 3.50
CA LEU A 192 -12.09 0.53 3.14
C LEU A 192 -13.60 0.28 3.11
N LYS A 193 -14.01 -0.64 2.23
CA LYS A 193 -15.39 -1.10 2.19
C LYS A 193 -15.74 -1.84 3.48
N ASP A 194 -16.85 -1.47 4.10
CA ASP A 194 -17.37 -2.14 5.29
C ASP A 194 -17.62 -3.63 5.05
N GLN A 195 -17.30 -4.42 6.08
CA GLN A 195 -17.75 -5.81 6.13
C GLN A 195 -19.26 -5.84 6.47
N PRO A 196 -20.01 -6.84 5.98
CA PRO A 196 -21.42 -6.99 6.33
C PRO A 196 -21.57 -7.07 7.87
N GLY A 197 -22.42 -6.22 8.46
CA GLY A 197 -22.65 -6.20 9.91
C GLY A 197 -22.77 -4.82 10.55
N GLY A 198 -22.36 -3.75 9.86
CA GLY A 198 -22.43 -2.37 10.38
C GLY A 198 -21.33 -2.09 11.42
N GLY A 199 -20.75 -0.89 11.37
CA GLY A 199 -19.65 -0.43 12.23
C GLY A 199 -19.01 0.85 11.69
N HIS A 200 -18.09 1.45 12.43
CA HIS A 200 -17.28 2.56 11.88
C HIS A 200 -16.53 2.08 10.63
N PRO A 201 -16.48 2.90 9.56
CA PRO A 201 -15.69 2.56 8.38
C PRO A 201 -14.29 2.19 8.77
N ARG A 202 -13.84 0.99 8.38
CA ARG A 202 -12.44 0.63 8.60
C ARG A 202 -11.59 1.52 7.70
N GLU A 203 -10.61 2.17 8.29
CA GLU A 203 -9.67 3.02 7.56
C GLU A 203 -8.24 2.62 7.88
N VAL A 204 -7.35 2.88 6.92
CA VAL A 204 -5.91 2.87 7.18
C VAL A 204 -5.43 4.31 7.18
N LEU A 205 -5.02 4.80 8.35
CA LEU A 205 -4.39 6.11 8.46
C LEU A 205 -3.00 6.05 7.81
N ILE A 206 -2.70 7.03 6.98
CA ILE A 206 -1.39 7.21 6.38
C ILE A 206 -0.69 8.32 7.15
N CYS A 207 0.31 7.93 7.92
CA CYS A 207 1.12 8.80 8.75
C CYS A 207 2.54 8.89 8.19
N PHE A 208 3.06 10.12 8.15
CA PHE A 208 4.47 10.36 7.88
C PHE A 208 5.27 10.21 9.17
N LYS A 209 6.37 9.46 9.12
CA LYS A 209 7.32 9.33 10.22
C LYS A 209 8.74 9.49 9.64
N PRO A 210 9.50 10.53 10.03
CA PRO A 210 10.91 10.59 9.67
C PRO A 210 11.64 9.43 10.35
N TYR A 211 12.80 9.03 9.83
CA TYR A 211 13.63 8.00 10.46
C TYR A 211 14.88 8.60 11.12
N PRO A 212 15.41 8.01 12.20
CA PRO A 212 16.61 8.51 12.85
C PRO A 212 17.85 8.42 11.93
N PRO A 213 18.82 9.34 12.05
CA PRO A 213 18.86 10.45 12.99
C PRO A 213 18.01 11.65 12.55
N TYR A 214 17.04 12.05 13.39
CA TYR A 214 16.05 13.09 13.09
C TYR A 214 16.67 14.49 12.91
N ALA A 215 17.82 14.74 13.55
CA ALA A 215 18.58 15.98 13.44
C ALA A 215 19.07 16.28 12.00
N HIS A 216 19.17 15.25 11.16
CA HIS A 216 19.60 15.38 9.76
C HIS A 216 18.42 15.36 8.78
N PHE A 217 17.18 15.31 9.28
CA PHE A 217 16.01 15.39 8.42
C PHE A 217 15.93 16.78 7.79
N LYS A 218 16.31 16.87 6.51
CA LYS A 218 16.10 18.06 5.70
C LYS A 218 14.76 17.97 5.00
N ARG A 219 13.95 19.01 5.16
CA ARG A 219 12.72 19.17 4.38
C ARG A 219 13.09 19.22 2.89
N PRO A 220 12.36 18.52 2.01
CA PRO A 220 12.57 18.67 0.57
C PRO A 220 12.37 20.14 0.16
N GLY A 221 13.43 20.76 -0.41
CA GLY A 221 13.42 22.13 -0.90
C GLY A 221 13.80 23.23 0.11
N GLY A 222 14.45 22.87 1.22
CA GLY A 222 15.05 23.81 2.19
C GLY A 222 16.56 23.68 2.29
#